data_AF-A0A3N4JFG5-F1
#
_entry.id   AF-A0A3N4JFG5-F1
#
_cell.length_a   1.000
_cell.length_b   1.000
_cell.length_c   1.000
_cell.angle_alpha   90.00
_cell.angle_beta   90.00
_cell.angle_gamma   90.00
#
_symmetry.space_group_name_H-M   'P 1'
#
loop_
_entity.id
_entity.type
_entity.pdbx_description
1 polymer ?
#
loop_
_entity_poly.entity_id
_entity_poly.type
_entity_poly.pdbx_seq_one_letter_code
_entity_poly.pdbx_strand_id
1 'polypeptide(L)'
;MALDPITPGPPSTTPSTPVQITQTFSPTQNTPPSPTRGPSPAEVAEKTPEKGSAPFFRVRYMKRVRNVELREGKSAKNITWSRIANHEAVLGYTRGVVEEGMCKHCEQSGGPFAECVTVPGEYTKSCTNCHYDSNGKQCSFRADKDKCKRKRSPSLEILADPDDDLAPPRTKVARTRKRGRGVEFGKHWDNMMTGVVGVASIVRDLIIEKVL
;
A
#
# COMPACT_ATOMS: atom_id res chain seq x y z
N MET A 1 44.70 50.24 -35.22
CA MET A 1 44.29 48.88 -34.82
C MET A 1 45.49 48.22 -34.17
N ALA A 2 45.57 48.26 -32.85
CA ALA A 2 46.56 47.52 -32.07
C ALA A 2 45.79 46.86 -30.93
N LEU A 3 45.81 45.52 -30.92
CA LEU A 3 45.14 44.69 -29.91
C LEU A 3 46.21 44.30 -28.90
N ASP A 4 45.98 44.62 -27.63
CA ASP A 4 46.84 44.21 -26.53
C ASP A 4 46.65 42.71 -26.20
N PRO A 5 47.72 41.99 -25.81
CA PRO A 5 47.63 40.57 -25.47
C PRO A 5 47.11 40.35 -24.04
N ILE A 6 46.06 39.53 -23.92
CA ILE A 6 45.49 39.07 -22.65
C ILE A 6 46.44 38.03 -22.04
N THR A 7 46.95 38.34 -20.85
CA THR A 7 47.76 37.42 -20.04
C THR A 7 46.86 36.56 -19.14
N PRO A 8 46.96 35.23 -19.13
CA PRO A 8 46.23 34.38 -18.19
C PRO A 8 46.90 34.40 -16.80
N GLY A 9 46.14 34.74 -15.76
CA GLY A 9 46.57 34.69 -14.37
C GLY A 9 46.62 33.25 -13.81
N PRO A 10 47.46 32.98 -12.79
CA PRO A 10 47.64 31.64 -12.23
C PRO A 10 46.44 31.20 -11.36
N PRO A 11 46.23 29.88 -11.18
CA PRO A 11 45.15 29.35 -10.35
C PRO A 11 45.45 29.53 -8.85
N SER A 12 44.58 30.29 -8.17
CA SER A 12 44.54 30.37 -6.71
C SER A 12 44.27 28.99 -6.11
N THR A 13 45.29 28.43 -5.47
CA THR A 13 45.20 27.21 -4.66
C THR A 13 44.85 27.64 -3.24
N THR A 14 43.59 27.50 -2.84
CA THR A 14 43.16 27.66 -1.45
C THR A 14 43.51 26.40 -0.66
N PRO A 15 44.22 26.50 0.49
CA PRO A 15 44.43 25.36 1.37
C PRO A 15 43.15 25.05 2.14
N SER A 16 42.69 23.81 1.99
CA SER A 16 41.55 23.21 2.70
C SER A 16 41.88 23.06 4.19
N THR A 17 41.19 23.79 5.05
CA THR A 17 41.25 23.65 6.50
C THR A 17 40.65 22.30 6.93
N PRO A 18 41.32 21.48 7.74
CA PRO A 18 40.71 20.28 8.30
C PRO A 18 39.67 20.69 9.35
N VAL A 19 38.40 20.40 9.05
CA VAL A 19 37.29 20.51 10.01
C VAL A 19 37.50 19.43 11.08
N GLN A 20 37.95 19.86 12.26
CA GLN A 20 37.99 18.98 13.43
C GLN A 20 36.56 18.69 13.86
N ILE A 21 36.17 17.42 13.70
CA ILE A 21 34.89 16.88 14.17
C ILE A 21 35.02 16.70 15.68
N THR A 22 34.60 17.70 16.44
CA THR A 22 34.40 17.56 17.89
C THR A 22 33.20 16.64 18.10
N GLN A 23 33.47 15.35 18.33
CA GLN A 23 32.45 14.40 18.77
C GLN A 23 32.10 14.74 20.22
N THR A 24 31.06 15.55 20.40
CA THR A 24 30.40 15.74 21.69
C THR A 24 29.68 14.44 22.03
N PHE A 25 30.35 13.55 22.76
CA PHE A 25 29.70 12.42 23.42
C PHE A 25 28.85 12.98 24.56
N SER A 26 27.54 13.09 24.31
CA SER A 26 26.58 13.44 25.35
C SER A 26 26.59 12.37 26.45
N PRO A 27 26.64 12.76 27.73
CA PRO A 27 26.62 11.81 28.84
C PRO A 27 25.30 11.06 28.87
N THR A 28 25.38 9.76 29.09
CA THR A 28 24.28 8.82 29.25
C THR A 28 23.29 9.36 30.28
N GLN A 29 22.15 9.88 29.80
CA GLN A 29 21.05 10.25 30.67
C GLN A 29 20.45 8.95 31.22
N ASN A 30 20.57 8.77 32.53
CA ASN A 30 19.88 7.77 33.31
C ASN A 30 18.36 7.95 33.10
N THR A 31 17.78 7.21 32.15
CA THR A 31 16.35 7.23 31.90
C THR A 31 15.63 6.59 33.10
N PRO A 32 14.75 7.32 33.81
CA PRO A 32 13.88 6.73 34.83
C PRO A 32 13.05 5.60 34.21
N PRO A 33 12.67 4.54 34.96
CA PRO A 33 11.75 3.53 34.45
C PRO A 33 10.45 4.23 34.05
N SER A 34 10.23 4.34 32.74
CA SER A 34 9.10 5.03 32.16
C SER A 34 7.80 4.45 32.74
N PRO A 35 6.84 5.29 33.17
CA PRO A 35 5.54 4.80 33.62
C PRO A 35 4.92 3.92 32.54
N THR A 36 4.35 2.79 32.95
CA THR A 36 3.78 1.72 32.12
C THR A 36 3.00 2.29 30.93
N ARG A 37 3.69 2.45 29.80
CA ARG A 37 3.13 3.02 28.59
C ARG A 37 2.19 1.97 28.01
N GLY A 38 0.91 2.31 27.87
CA GLY A 38 -0.04 1.44 27.18
C GLY A 38 0.44 1.06 25.77
N PRO A 39 -0.14 0.02 25.16
CA PRO A 39 0.31 -0.46 23.85
C PRO A 39 0.20 0.66 22.80
N SER A 40 1.24 0.78 21.98
CA SER A 40 1.26 1.69 20.84
C SER A 40 0.20 1.29 19.81
N PRO A 41 -0.31 2.23 18.98
CA PRO A 41 -1.26 1.90 17.92
C PRO A 41 -0.77 0.79 16.98
N ALA A 42 0.54 0.76 16.69
CA ALA A 42 1.13 -0.28 15.86
C ALA A 42 1.00 -1.68 16.50
N GLU A 43 1.27 -1.80 17.80
CA GLU A 43 1.13 -3.06 18.53
C GLU A 43 -0.33 -3.50 18.63
N VAL A 44 -1.25 -2.55 18.80
CA VAL A 44 -2.70 -2.85 18.79
C VAL A 44 -3.10 -3.42 17.43
N ALA A 45 -2.71 -2.78 16.33
CA ALA A 45 -3.02 -3.22 14.98
C ALA A 45 -2.42 -4.60 14.63
N GLU A 46 -1.25 -4.91 15.18
CA GLU A 46 -0.56 -6.19 14.98
C GLU A 46 -1.15 -7.34 15.80
N LYS A 47 -1.78 -7.05 16.93
CA LYS A 47 -2.39 -8.08 17.80
C LYS A 47 -3.82 -8.44 17.40
N THR A 48 -4.40 -7.73 16.43
CA THR A 48 -5.77 -7.96 15.96
C THR A 48 -5.94 -9.39 15.43
N PRO A 49 -6.94 -10.15 15.93
CA PRO A 49 -7.13 -11.55 15.57
C PRO A 49 -7.58 -11.75 14.12
N GLU A 50 -7.36 -12.98 13.63
CA GLU A 50 -7.20 -13.47 12.24
C GLU A 50 -8.29 -13.16 11.20
N LYS A 51 -9.33 -12.38 11.50
CA LYS A 51 -10.34 -11.97 10.51
C LYS A 51 -9.86 -10.76 9.67
N GLY A 52 -8.62 -10.84 9.19
CA GLY A 52 -7.99 -9.84 8.34
C GLY A 52 -8.37 -10.01 6.87
N SER A 53 -8.39 -8.91 6.12
CA SER A 53 -8.44 -9.00 4.66
C SER A 53 -7.08 -9.49 4.10
N ALA A 54 -7.03 -9.88 2.83
CA ALA A 54 -5.75 -10.26 2.21
C ALA A 54 -4.69 -9.14 2.27
N PRO A 55 -5.02 -7.85 2.00
CA PRO A 55 -4.12 -6.73 2.28
C PRO A 55 -3.61 -6.68 3.73
N PHE A 56 -4.48 -6.89 4.71
CA PHE A 56 -4.09 -6.88 6.13
C PHE A 56 -2.93 -7.84 6.40
N PHE A 57 -3.05 -9.09 5.95
CA PHE A 57 -1.99 -10.08 6.16
C PHE A 57 -0.71 -9.73 5.42
N ARG A 58 -0.80 -9.36 4.13
CA ARG A 58 0.38 -8.99 3.33
C ARG A 58 1.15 -7.83 3.96
N VAL A 59 0.44 -6.79 4.42
CA VAL A 59 1.07 -5.65 5.07
C VAL A 59 1.60 -6.03 6.47
N ARG A 60 0.86 -6.82 7.26
CA ARG A 60 1.31 -7.22 8.62
C ARG A 60 2.69 -7.88 8.62
N TYR A 61 2.99 -8.70 7.62
CA TYR A 61 4.27 -9.40 7.47
C TYR A 61 5.41 -8.52 6.90
N MET A 62 5.13 -7.30 6.44
CA MET A 62 6.17 -6.36 6.06
C MET A 62 6.91 -5.84 7.31
N LYS A 63 8.20 -5.54 7.15
CA LYS A 63 9.02 -4.93 8.20
C LYS A 63 8.45 -3.57 8.60
N ARG A 64 8.26 -3.34 9.90
CA ARG A 64 7.94 -2.03 10.45
C ARG A 64 9.13 -1.09 10.25
N VAL A 65 8.93 0.04 9.58
CA VAL A 65 9.98 1.02 9.26
C VAL A 65 9.81 2.34 10.01
N ARG A 66 8.62 2.62 10.56
CA ARG A 66 8.35 3.83 11.34
C ARG A 66 7.35 3.62 12.47
N ASN A 67 7.36 4.53 13.43
CA ASN A 67 6.32 4.64 14.45
C ASN A 67 5.08 5.33 13.87
N VAL A 68 3.96 5.23 14.57
CA VAL A 68 2.72 5.92 14.18
C VAL A 68 2.79 7.36 14.64
N GLU A 69 2.78 8.29 13.70
CA GLU A 69 2.73 9.72 13.95
C GLU A 69 1.35 10.25 13.55
N LEU A 70 0.72 10.94 14.48
CA LEU A 70 -0.64 11.44 14.33
C LEU A 70 -0.60 12.96 14.12
N ARG A 71 -1.60 13.48 13.40
CA ARG A 71 -1.77 14.93 13.24
C ARG A 71 -2.00 15.62 14.57
N GLU A 72 -1.74 16.91 14.62
CA GLU A 72 -2.10 17.77 15.75
C GLU A 72 -3.58 17.61 16.13
N GLY A 73 -3.85 17.53 17.44
CA GLY A 73 -5.20 17.28 17.95
C GLY A 73 -5.71 15.84 17.79
N LYS A 74 -4.94 14.92 17.21
CA LYS A 74 -5.25 13.48 17.17
C LYS A 74 -4.36 12.71 18.16
N SER A 75 -4.94 11.73 18.82
CA SER A 75 -4.25 10.82 19.74
C SER A 75 -4.57 9.37 19.41
N ALA A 76 -3.83 8.42 19.99
CA ALA A 76 -4.08 6.99 19.84
C ALA A 76 -5.52 6.60 20.21
N LYS A 77 -6.16 7.35 21.13
CA LYS A 77 -7.56 7.14 21.55
C LYS A 77 -8.58 7.51 20.45
N ASN A 78 -8.19 8.33 19.48
CA ASN A 78 -9.06 8.76 18.38
C ASN A 78 -9.13 7.74 17.24
N ILE A 79 -8.33 6.66 17.30
CA ILE A 79 -8.34 5.60 16.29
C ILE A 79 -9.50 4.65 16.59
N THR A 80 -10.40 4.48 15.62
CA THR A 80 -11.53 3.55 15.74
C THR A 80 -11.08 2.13 15.37
N TRP A 81 -10.87 1.29 16.38
CA TRP A 81 -10.36 -0.09 16.21
C TRP A 81 -11.42 -1.13 15.81
N SER A 82 -12.70 -0.75 15.67
CA SER A 82 -13.77 -1.69 15.26
C SER A 82 -13.75 -2.03 13.76
N ARG A 83 -12.97 -1.31 12.95
CA ARG A 83 -12.92 -1.46 11.49
C ARG A 83 -11.58 -2.03 11.04
N ILE A 84 -11.61 -3.12 10.28
CA ILE A 84 -10.38 -3.74 9.75
C ILE A 84 -9.56 -2.79 8.87
N ALA A 85 -10.24 -1.92 8.11
CA ALA A 85 -9.58 -0.88 7.30
C ALA A 85 -8.72 0.07 8.14
N ASN A 86 -9.10 0.32 9.40
CA ASN A 86 -8.35 1.21 10.29
C ASN A 86 -7.11 0.50 10.82
N HIS A 87 -7.19 -0.81 11.11
CA HIS A 87 -6.02 -1.64 11.41
C HIS A 87 -5.05 -1.68 10.23
N GLU A 88 -5.56 -1.94 9.02
CA GLU A 88 -4.79 -1.93 7.78
C GLU A 88 -4.11 -0.57 7.53
N ALA A 89 -4.82 0.53 7.78
CA ALA A 89 -4.27 1.87 7.62
C ALA A 89 -3.11 2.13 8.59
N VAL A 90 -3.24 1.70 9.85
CA VAL A 90 -2.15 1.78 10.84
C VAL A 90 -0.95 0.92 10.43
N LEU A 91 -1.19 -0.34 10.05
CA LEU A 91 -0.13 -1.23 9.57
C LEU A 91 0.56 -0.61 8.34
N GLY A 92 -0.23 -0.14 7.37
CA GLY A 92 0.28 0.49 6.16
C GLY A 92 1.10 1.74 6.44
N TYR A 93 0.68 2.58 7.39
CA TYR A 93 1.42 3.78 7.77
C TYR A 93 2.82 3.43 8.28
N THR A 94 2.91 2.41 9.14
CA THR A 94 4.20 2.00 9.73
C THR A 94 5.16 1.27 8.78
N ARG A 95 4.69 0.83 7.61
CA ARG A 95 5.41 -0.10 6.71
C ARG A 95 5.53 0.38 5.27
N GLY A 96 4.72 1.35 4.87
CA GLY A 96 4.66 1.85 3.49
C GLY A 96 5.77 2.84 3.15
N VAL A 97 5.62 3.52 2.03
CA VAL A 97 6.48 4.61 1.55
C VAL A 97 5.78 5.94 1.79
N VAL A 98 6.50 6.89 2.39
CA VAL A 98 5.99 8.27 2.54
C VAL A 98 5.99 8.89 1.15
N GLU A 99 4.85 9.44 0.73
CA GLU A 99 4.73 10.16 -0.54
C GLU A 99 5.23 11.60 -0.40
N GLU A 100 5.66 12.18 -1.52
CA GLU A 100 6.01 13.59 -1.56
C GLU A 100 4.74 14.45 -1.44
N GLY A 101 4.55 15.03 -0.25
CA GLY A 101 3.40 15.87 0.06
C GLY A 101 2.12 15.09 0.38
N MET A 102 1.02 15.82 0.48
CA MET A 102 -0.28 15.28 0.86
C MET A 102 -1.16 15.09 -0.37
N CYS A 103 -2.04 14.08 -0.34
CA CYS A 103 -3.06 13.96 -1.38
C CYS A 103 -4.14 15.05 -1.20
N LYS A 104 -4.85 15.43 -2.26
CA LYS A 104 -5.85 16.53 -2.25
C LYS A 104 -6.92 16.40 -1.16
N HIS A 105 -7.33 15.17 -0.86
CA HIS A 105 -8.29 14.90 0.23
C HIS A 105 -7.66 15.07 1.62
N CYS A 106 -6.40 14.68 1.76
CA CYS A 106 -5.66 14.76 3.02
C CYS A 106 -5.28 16.19 3.39
N GLU A 107 -5.04 17.07 2.42
CA GLU A 107 -4.81 18.52 2.63
C GLU A 107 -5.97 19.18 3.39
N GLN A 108 -7.22 18.74 3.14
CA GLN A 108 -8.41 19.37 3.73
C GLN A 108 -8.72 18.91 5.15
N SER A 109 -8.36 17.66 5.51
CA SER A 109 -8.43 17.04 6.86
C SER A 109 -8.54 15.50 6.83
N GLY A 110 -8.18 14.84 5.73
CA GLY A 110 -8.33 13.39 5.61
C GLY A 110 -7.40 12.57 6.53
N GLY A 111 -7.98 11.70 7.36
CA GLY A 111 -7.29 10.67 8.14
C GLY A 111 -6.56 11.17 9.40
N PRO A 112 -6.13 10.24 10.29
CA PRO A 112 -5.51 10.59 11.56
C PRO A 112 -3.99 10.79 11.51
N PHE A 113 -3.31 10.33 10.46
CA PHE A 113 -1.85 10.28 10.38
C PHE A 113 -1.24 11.58 9.86
N ALA A 114 -0.04 11.91 10.35
CA ALA A 114 0.69 13.12 9.99
C ALA A 114 0.99 13.20 8.49
N GLU A 115 1.44 12.09 7.90
CA GLU A 115 1.88 12.03 6.51
C GLU A 115 0.98 11.15 5.64
N CYS A 116 1.00 11.37 4.33
CA CYS A 116 0.43 10.43 3.38
C CYS A 116 1.44 9.32 3.07
N VAL A 117 1.14 8.10 3.53
CA VAL A 117 1.93 6.91 3.24
C VAL A 117 1.16 6.01 2.28
N THR A 118 1.78 5.54 1.20
CA THR A 118 1.21 4.49 0.34
C THR A 118 1.89 3.15 0.61
N VAL A 119 1.20 2.06 0.29
CA VAL A 119 1.79 0.72 0.38
C VAL A 119 1.84 0.14 -1.02
N PRO A 120 3.04 -0.09 -1.60
CA PRO A 120 3.18 -0.64 -2.94
C PRO A 120 2.40 -1.94 -3.11
N GLY A 121 1.61 -2.06 -4.18
CA GLY A 121 0.79 -3.23 -4.47
C GLY A 121 -0.53 -3.31 -3.69
N GLU A 122 -0.73 -2.48 -2.67
CA GLU A 122 -1.92 -2.50 -1.80
C GLU A 122 -2.81 -1.27 -1.98
N TYR A 123 -4.00 -1.33 -1.40
CA TYR A 123 -4.97 -0.23 -1.27
C TYR A 123 -5.31 0.50 -2.59
N THR A 124 -5.08 -0.14 -3.74
CA THR A 124 -5.18 0.51 -5.07
C THR A 124 -4.37 1.81 -5.14
N LYS A 125 -3.18 1.87 -4.53
CA LYS A 125 -2.36 3.08 -4.41
C LYS A 125 -3.00 4.26 -3.65
N SER A 126 -4.10 4.05 -2.92
CA SER A 126 -4.57 5.08 -1.99
C SER A 126 -3.62 5.18 -0.79
N CYS A 127 -3.44 6.40 -0.26
CA CYS A 127 -2.65 6.58 0.96
C CYS A 127 -3.41 6.07 2.19
N THR A 128 -2.68 5.80 3.26
CA THR A 128 -3.19 5.24 4.53
C THR A 128 -4.24 6.15 5.19
N ASN A 129 -4.07 7.46 5.10
CA ASN A 129 -5.06 8.43 5.58
C ASN A 129 -6.40 8.33 4.84
N CYS A 130 -6.39 8.08 3.53
CA CYS A 130 -7.63 7.84 2.77
C CYS A 130 -8.13 6.41 2.93
N HIS A 131 -7.24 5.43 3.10
CA HIS A 131 -7.64 4.04 3.37
C HIS A 131 -8.38 3.92 4.70
N TYR A 132 -8.01 4.75 5.69
CA TYR A 132 -8.73 4.90 6.95
C TYR A 132 -10.22 5.22 6.71
N ASP A 133 -11.08 4.54 7.46
CA ASP A 133 -12.54 4.54 7.30
C ASP A 133 -13.05 4.18 5.90
N SER A 134 -12.24 3.46 5.10
CA SER A 134 -12.57 3.01 3.74
C SER A 134 -12.81 4.15 2.73
N ASN A 135 -12.20 5.32 2.95
CA ASN A 135 -12.33 6.50 2.08
C ASN A 135 -11.37 6.50 0.87
N GLY A 136 -10.76 5.36 0.54
CA GLY A 136 -9.68 5.26 -0.45
C GLY A 136 -10.06 5.80 -1.84
N LYS A 137 -11.35 5.81 -2.19
CA LYS A 137 -11.86 6.35 -3.46
C LYS A 137 -11.65 7.86 -3.63
N GLN A 138 -11.53 8.60 -2.54
CA GLN A 138 -11.32 10.07 -2.55
C GLN A 138 -9.84 10.44 -2.68
N CYS A 139 -8.93 9.46 -2.60
CA CYS A 139 -7.50 9.71 -2.63
C CYS A 139 -7.04 10.11 -4.04
N SER A 140 -6.37 11.25 -4.18
CA SER A 140 -5.81 11.69 -5.47
C SER A 140 -4.61 10.87 -5.94
N PHE A 141 -3.98 10.08 -5.06
CA PHE A 141 -2.91 9.13 -5.44
C PHE A 141 -3.45 7.82 -6.00
N ARG A 142 -4.73 7.53 -5.76
CA ARG A 142 -5.37 6.33 -6.28
C ARG A 142 -5.36 6.40 -7.79
N ALA A 143 -4.63 5.49 -8.43
CA ALA A 143 -4.66 5.36 -9.87
C ALA A 143 -6.10 5.02 -10.30
N ASP A 144 -6.66 5.82 -11.20
CA ASP A 144 -7.94 5.53 -11.83
C ASP A 144 -7.83 4.18 -12.54
N LYS A 145 -8.40 3.13 -11.93
CA LYS A 145 -8.79 1.95 -12.69
C LYS A 145 -9.86 2.45 -13.66
N ASP A 146 -9.53 2.54 -14.94
CA ASP A 146 -10.46 2.71 -16.06
C ASP A 146 -10.74 4.15 -16.54
N LYS A 147 -9.73 4.79 -17.16
CA LYS A 147 -9.93 5.30 -18.53
C LYS A 147 -9.42 4.29 -19.57
N CYS A 148 -9.67 3.00 -19.35
CA CYS A 148 -9.80 2.10 -20.48
C CYS A 148 -11.12 2.50 -21.13
N LYS A 149 -11.08 3.57 -21.94
CA LYS A 149 -12.08 3.85 -22.95
C LYS A 149 -12.23 2.53 -23.67
N ARG A 150 -13.32 1.79 -23.40
CA ARG A 150 -13.82 0.82 -24.36
C ARG A 150 -14.02 1.64 -25.61
N LYS A 151 -13.00 1.71 -26.48
CA LYS A 151 -13.20 2.01 -27.88
C LYS A 151 -14.22 0.95 -28.24
N ARG A 152 -15.49 1.34 -28.38
CA ARG A 152 -16.41 0.55 -29.18
C ARG A 152 -15.64 0.34 -30.46
N SER A 153 -15.21 -0.90 -30.71
CA SER A 153 -14.62 -1.25 -31.99
C SER A 153 -15.55 -0.63 -33.03
N PRO A 154 -15.04 0.14 -34.02
CA PRO A 154 -15.85 0.51 -35.15
C PRO A 154 -16.47 -0.80 -35.63
N SER A 155 -17.81 -0.87 -35.60
CA SER A 155 -18.50 -1.98 -36.23
C SER A 155 -17.99 -1.98 -37.66
N LEU A 156 -17.35 -3.07 -38.05
CA LEU A 156 -16.90 -3.31 -39.42
C LEU A 156 -18.13 -3.00 -40.30
N GLU A 157 -18.06 -1.91 -41.05
CA GLU A 157 -19.10 -1.59 -42.03
C GLU A 157 -19.07 -2.75 -43.02
N ILE A 158 -20.07 -3.60 -42.90
CA ILE A 158 -20.41 -4.59 -43.91
C ILE A 158 -20.77 -3.74 -45.12
N LEU A 159 -19.93 -3.81 -46.15
CA LEU A 159 -20.26 -3.34 -47.48
C LEU A 159 -21.62 -3.92 -47.83
N ALA A 160 -22.58 -3.02 -48.06
CA ALA A 160 -23.88 -3.39 -48.58
C ALA A 160 -23.67 -3.83 -50.04
N ASP A 161 -23.76 -5.12 -50.29
CA ASP A 161 -24.09 -5.64 -51.61
C ASP A 161 -25.57 -5.32 -51.86
N PRO A 162 -25.93 -4.63 -52.96
CA PRO A 162 -27.32 -4.52 -53.40
C PRO A 162 -27.72 -5.81 -54.11
N ASP A 163 -29.01 -6.15 -53.98
CA ASP A 163 -29.72 -7.21 -54.70
C ASP A 163 -29.67 -8.62 -54.08
N ASP A 164 -30.48 -8.83 -53.04
CA ASP A 164 -31.18 -10.11 -52.85
C ASP A 164 -32.52 -9.85 -52.13
N ASP A 165 -33.57 -9.72 -52.95
CA ASP A 165 -34.97 -9.75 -52.55
C ASP A 165 -35.35 -11.15 -52.04
N LEU A 166 -36.19 -11.19 -51.00
CA LEU A 166 -36.76 -12.35 -50.28
C LEU A 166 -35.97 -12.89 -49.07
N ALA A 167 -36.20 -12.29 -47.89
CA ALA A 167 -36.13 -13.02 -46.62
C ALA A 167 -37.12 -12.49 -45.55
N PRO A 168 -37.76 -13.36 -44.74
CA PRO A 168 -38.86 -13.04 -43.82
C PRO A 168 -38.44 -12.29 -42.53
N PRO A 169 -39.39 -11.71 -41.77
CA PRO A 169 -39.08 -10.79 -40.67
C PRO A 169 -38.32 -11.46 -39.52
N ARG A 170 -37.15 -10.89 -39.20
CA ARG A 170 -36.29 -11.29 -38.07
C ARG A 170 -36.99 -11.04 -36.74
N THR A 171 -37.23 -12.10 -35.99
CA THR A 171 -37.66 -12.07 -34.59
C THR A 171 -36.53 -11.54 -33.69
N LYS A 172 -36.88 -10.61 -32.79
CA LYS A 172 -35.95 -10.03 -31.82
C LYS A 172 -35.63 -11.06 -30.73
N VAL A 173 -34.45 -11.66 -30.79
CA VAL A 173 -33.94 -12.51 -29.70
C VAL A 173 -33.40 -11.63 -28.59
N ALA A 174 -34.06 -11.68 -27.43
CA ALA A 174 -33.61 -11.06 -26.19
C ALA A 174 -32.23 -11.61 -25.79
N ARG A 175 -31.21 -10.75 -25.78
CA ARG A 175 -29.88 -11.09 -25.24
C ARG A 175 -29.95 -11.19 -23.72
N THR A 176 -30.02 -12.40 -23.21
CA THR A 176 -29.81 -12.70 -21.80
C THR A 176 -28.35 -12.41 -21.41
N ARG A 177 -28.16 -11.65 -20.33
CA ARG A 177 -26.85 -11.36 -19.73
C ARG A 177 -26.24 -12.66 -19.20
N LYS A 178 -25.25 -13.21 -19.91
CA LYS A 178 -24.45 -14.35 -19.46
C LYS A 178 -23.60 -13.94 -18.24
N ARG A 179 -24.12 -14.22 -17.03
CA ARG A 179 -23.33 -14.38 -15.81
C ARG A 179 -22.38 -15.57 -16.07
N GLY A 180 -21.08 -15.33 -16.03
CA GLY A 180 -20.10 -16.38 -16.29
C GLY A 180 -18.69 -15.82 -16.41
N ARG A 181 -18.18 -15.24 -15.33
CA ARG A 181 -16.75 -14.94 -15.20
C ARG A 181 -16.40 -14.88 -13.71
N GLY A 182 -16.36 -16.05 -13.08
CA GLY A 182 -16.13 -16.17 -11.64
C GLY A 182 -15.75 -17.57 -11.18
N VAL A 183 -15.21 -18.41 -12.07
CA VAL A 183 -14.77 -19.77 -11.70
C VAL A 183 -13.55 -20.16 -12.53
N GLU A 184 -12.43 -19.45 -12.37
CA GLU A 184 -11.15 -20.00 -12.89
C GLU A 184 -9.88 -19.56 -12.15
N PHE A 185 -9.96 -18.63 -11.18
CA PHE A 185 -8.78 -18.27 -10.38
C PHE A 185 -8.54 -19.18 -9.15
N GLY A 186 -9.43 -20.13 -8.87
CA GLY A 186 -9.34 -21.00 -7.69
C GLY A 186 -8.45 -22.23 -7.83
N LYS A 187 -8.18 -22.71 -9.04
CA LYS A 187 -7.57 -24.05 -9.24
C LYS A 187 -6.04 -24.07 -9.30
N HIS A 188 -5.39 -22.92 -9.38
CA HIS A 188 -3.92 -22.85 -9.47
C HIS A 188 -3.24 -22.91 -8.09
N TRP A 189 -3.92 -22.52 -7.00
CA TRP A 189 -3.31 -22.48 -5.67
C TRP A 189 -3.40 -23.81 -4.90
N ASP A 190 -4.42 -24.65 -5.14
CA ASP A 190 -4.53 -25.97 -4.49
C ASP A 190 -3.38 -26.93 -4.87
N ASN A 191 -2.77 -26.72 -6.05
CA ASN A 191 -1.68 -27.57 -6.54
C ASN A 191 -0.29 -27.14 -6.03
N MET A 192 -0.18 -26.00 -5.35
CA MET A 192 1.09 -25.53 -4.76
C MET A 192 1.21 -25.89 -3.26
N MET A 193 0.11 -26.22 -2.59
CA MET A 193 0.09 -26.58 -1.15
C MET A 193 0.04 -28.09 -0.88
N THR A 194 -0.24 -28.93 -1.89
CA THR A 194 -0.29 -30.40 -1.74
C THR A 194 1.03 -31.12 -2.07
N GLY A 195 2.08 -30.36 -2.43
CA GLY A 195 3.42 -30.88 -2.76
C GLY A 195 4.38 -31.08 -1.58
N VAL A 196 3.93 -30.93 -0.33
CA VAL A 196 4.74 -31.24 0.87
C VAL A 196 4.01 -32.31 1.69
N VAL A 197 3.99 -33.52 1.14
CA VAL A 197 3.72 -34.74 1.90
C VAL A 197 4.91 -34.93 2.85
N GLY A 198 4.69 -34.85 4.16
CA GLY A 198 5.61 -35.50 5.12
C GLY A 198 6.07 -34.76 6.38
N VAL A 199 5.29 -33.91 7.05
CA VAL A 199 5.62 -33.54 8.46
C VAL A 199 4.41 -33.45 9.41
N ALA A 200 3.22 -33.92 9.02
CA ALA A 200 2.02 -33.82 9.86
C ALA A 200 1.87 -34.92 10.94
N SER A 201 2.81 -35.87 11.08
CA SER A 201 2.66 -37.01 12.00
C SER A 201 3.58 -37.03 13.22
N ILE A 202 4.49 -36.07 13.43
CA ILE A 202 5.46 -36.16 14.54
C ILE A 202 4.99 -35.48 15.85
N VAL A 203 3.93 -34.65 15.83
CA VAL A 203 3.52 -33.85 17.01
C VAL A 203 2.30 -34.42 17.74
N ARG A 204 2.03 -35.72 17.64
CA ARG A 204 1.00 -36.39 18.48
C ARG A 204 1.53 -37.44 19.45
N ASP A 205 2.79 -37.84 19.36
CA ASP A 205 3.35 -38.90 20.22
C ASP A 205 4.19 -38.37 21.41
N LEU A 206 4.39 -37.05 21.54
CA LEU A 206 5.19 -36.45 22.63
C LEU A 206 4.38 -36.04 23.88
N ILE A 207 3.07 -36.37 23.94
CA ILE A 207 2.19 -35.94 25.05
C ILE A 207 1.82 -37.10 26.01
N ILE A 208 2.13 -38.36 25.69
CA ILE A 208 1.86 -39.51 26.58
C ILE A 208 3.16 -40.05 27.17
N GLU A 209 3.92 -39.24 27.91
CA GLU A 209 5.01 -39.76 28.76
C GLU A 209 5.31 -38.92 30.01
N LYS A 210 4.36 -38.08 30.44
CA LYS A 210 4.49 -37.27 31.67
C LYS A 210 3.34 -37.42 32.68
N VAL A 211 2.63 -38.54 32.62
CA VAL A 211 1.66 -38.92 33.66
C VAL A 211 1.84 -40.40 34.00
N LEU A 212 2.99 -40.72 34.59
CA LEU A 212 3.20 -41.83 35.53
C LEU A 212 4.16 -41.35 36.61
#